data_AF-A0A099SYJ8-F1
#
_entry.id   AF-A0A099SYJ8-F1
#
_cell.length_a   1.000
_cell.length_b   1.000
_cell.length_c   1.000
_cell.angle_alpha   90.00
_cell.angle_beta   90.00
_cell.angle_gamma   90.00
#
_symmetry.space_group_name_H-M   'P 1'
#
loop_
_entity.id
_entity.type
_entity.pdbx_description
1 polymer ?
#
loop_
_entity_poly.entity_id
_entity_poly.type
_entity_poly.pdbx_seq_one_letter_code
_entity_poly.pdbx_strand_id
1 'polypeptide(L)'
;MVNGKVEYREKNSSWGSILLVKARELSHHLVRKRKTIEFVKPSYKIERYDSDDLRKKIIDISYTEWKKMGFSKGTLHYMKQNVRSENTFTLNAHVRERLDGWGKKIDVS
;
A
#
# COMPACT_ATOMS: atom_id res chain seq x y z
N MET A 1 7.12 -9.40 7.54
CA MET A 1 5.79 -9.36 8.20
C MET A 1 5.88 -9.79 9.67
N VAL A 2 6.21 -11.05 10.01
CA VAL A 2 6.22 -11.57 11.41
C VAL A 2 7.17 -10.79 12.34
N ASN A 3 8.36 -10.42 11.87
CA ASN A 3 9.34 -9.63 12.65
C ASN A 3 9.12 -8.12 12.55
N GLY A 4 8.17 -7.66 11.72
CA GLY A 4 7.84 -6.25 11.59
C GLY A 4 7.34 -5.72 12.93
N LYS A 5 7.75 -4.49 13.28
CA LYS A 5 7.37 -3.85 14.54
C LYS A 5 6.03 -3.15 14.40
N VAL A 6 5.25 -3.19 15.47
CA VAL A 6 3.99 -2.47 15.62
C VAL A 6 3.81 -2.06 17.07
N GLU A 7 3.30 -0.86 17.28
CA GLU A 7 2.97 -0.37 18.61
C GLU A 7 1.66 -1.02 19.08
N TYR A 8 1.70 -1.61 20.28
CA TYR A 8 0.53 -2.13 20.96
C TYR A 8 0.69 -1.92 22.47
N ARG A 9 -0.29 -1.24 23.08
CA ARG A 9 -0.25 -0.86 24.51
C ARG A 9 1.04 -0.13 24.88
N GLU A 10 1.38 0.90 24.11
CA GLU A 10 2.56 1.76 24.32
C GLU A 10 3.91 1.01 24.24
N LYS A 11 3.91 -0.20 23.66
CA LYS A 11 5.10 -1.02 23.47
C LYS A 11 5.28 -1.42 22.02
N ASN A 12 6.50 -1.25 21.51
CA ASN A 12 6.89 -1.73 20.20
C ASN A 12 7.18 -3.23 20.22
N SER A 13 6.25 -4.02 19.66
CA SER A 13 6.31 -5.48 19.61
C SER A 13 6.39 -5.98 18.17
N SER A 14 6.86 -7.21 17.95
CA SER A 14 6.75 -7.81 16.61
C SER A 14 5.33 -8.33 16.37
N TRP A 15 4.90 -8.43 15.11
CA TRP A 15 3.63 -9.06 14.75
C TRP A 15 3.50 -10.49 15.29
N GLY A 16 4.59 -11.27 15.33
CA GLY A 16 4.61 -12.58 15.95
C GLY A 16 4.28 -12.55 17.44
N SER A 17 4.84 -11.59 18.19
CA SER A 17 4.51 -11.40 19.60
C SER A 17 3.06 -10.96 19.81
N ILE A 18 2.53 -10.08 18.94
CA ILE A 18 1.13 -9.66 18.99
C ILE A 18 0.19 -10.86 18.79
N LEU A 19 0.49 -11.74 17.84
CA LEU A 19 -0.32 -12.93 17.58
C LEU A 19 -0.43 -13.81 18.83
N LEU A 20 0.70 -14.06 19.51
CA LEU A 20 0.73 -14.82 20.76
C LEU A 20 -0.10 -14.15 21.86
N VAL A 21 -0.02 -12.83 21.99
CA VAL A 21 -0.81 -12.07 22.96
C VAL A 21 -2.31 -12.18 22.66
N LYS A 22 -2.72 -12.01 21.40
CA LYS A 22 -4.13 -12.15 20.98
C LYS A 22 -4.66 -13.57 21.19
N ALA A 23 -3.84 -14.59 20.94
CA ALA A 23 -4.19 -15.98 21.23
C ALA A 23 -4.42 -16.21 22.74
N ARG A 24 -3.56 -15.64 23.60
CA ARG A 24 -3.74 -15.70 25.06
C ARG A 24 -4.99 -14.95 25.50
N GLU A 25 -5.24 -13.78 24.95
CA GLU A 25 -6.46 -13.00 25.20
C GLU A 25 -7.73 -13.78 24.85
N LEU A 26 -7.71 -14.52 23.73
CA LEU A 26 -8.79 -15.41 23.31
C LEU A 26 -8.99 -16.56 24.29
N SER A 27 -7.91 -17.25 24.67
CA SER A 27 -7.96 -18.32 25.67
C SER A 27 -8.61 -17.83 26.97
N HIS A 28 -8.19 -16.67 27.48
CA HIS A 28 -8.77 -16.06 28.68
C HIS A 28 -10.25 -15.70 28.52
N HIS A 29 -10.65 -15.25 27.33
CA HIS A 29 -12.04 -14.96 27.06
C HIS A 29 -12.90 -16.24 27.09
N LEU A 30 -12.43 -17.32 26.45
CA LEU A 30 -13.10 -18.61 26.42
C LEU A 30 -13.30 -19.21 27.82
N VAL A 31 -12.30 -19.09 28.70
CA VAL A 31 -12.39 -19.54 30.11
C VAL A 31 -13.04 -18.51 31.04
N ARG A 32 -13.72 -17.49 30.49
CA ARG A 32 -14.43 -16.42 31.22
C ARG A 32 -13.56 -15.59 32.19
N LYS A 33 -12.22 -15.68 32.08
CA LYS A 33 -11.27 -14.80 32.80
C LYS A 33 -11.25 -13.39 32.23
N ARG A 34 -11.74 -13.20 31.00
CA ARG A 34 -11.87 -11.89 30.34
C ARG A 34 -13.24 -11.74 29.70
N LYS A 35 -13.91 -10.60 29.93
CA LYS A 35 -15.25 -10.33 29.38
C LYS A 35 -15.25 -9.98 27.89
N THR A 36 -14.19 -9.35 27.39
CA THR A 36 -14.14 -8.83 26.01
C THR A 36 -12.83 -9.21 25.32
N ILE A 37 -12.90 -9.29 23.99
CA ILE A 37 -11.73 -9.47 23.13
C ILE A 37 -11.81 -8.51 21.94
N GLU A 38 -10.66 -7.99 21.52
CA GLU A 38 -10.53 -7.09 20.37
C GLU A 38 -9.40 -7.60 19.48
N PHE A 39 -9.68 -7.80 18.19
CA PHE A 39 -8.68 -8.21 17.20
C PHE A 39 -8.33 -7.10 16.20
N VAL A 40 -9.13 -6.03 16.14
CA VAL A 40 -8.95 -4.92 15.19
C VAL A 40 -7.64 -4.18 15.42
N LYS A 41 -7.23 -4.03 16.70
CA LYS A 41 -5.98 -3.37 17.07
C LYS A 41 -4.89 -4.36 17.49
N PRO A 42 -3.63 -4.16 17.08
CA PRO A 42 -3.18 -3.11 16.17
C PRO A 42 -3.55 -3.45 14.71
N SER A 43 -3.92 -2.44 13.92
CA SER A 43 -4.20 -2.63 12.50
C SER A 43 -2.91 -2.62 11.68
N TYR A 44 -2.79 -3.53 10.72
CA TYR A 44 -1.67 -3.52 9.78
C TYR A 44 -1.91 -2.39 8.77
N LYS A 45 -1.04 -1.38 8.79
CA LYS A 45 -0.99 -0.38 7.71
C LYS A 45 -0.07 -0.92 6.63
N ILE A 46 -0.62 -1.21 5.46
CA ILE A 46 0.20 -1.47 4.27
C ILE A 46 0.81 -0.12 3.88
N GLU A 47 2.13 0.02 4.00
CA GLU A 47 2.85 1.13 3.41
C GLU A 47 2.87 0.93 1.88
N ARG A 48 1.83 1.44 1.21
CA ARG A 48 1.77 1.48 -0.26
C ARG A 48 2.44 2.76 -0.75
N TYR A 49 3.43 2.60 -1.63
CA TYR A 49 4.08 3.72 -2.32
C TYR A 49 3.32 4.11 -3.60
N ASP A 50 2.49 3.21 -4.12
CA ASP A 50 1.58 3.39 -5.23
C ASP A 50 0.18 3.75 -4.70
N SER A 51 -0.22 5.01 -4.85
CA SER A 51 -1.58 5.45 -4.53
C SER A 51 -2.59 4.97 -5.58
N ASP A 52 -3.87 4.90 -5.22
CA ASP A 52 -4.94 4.55 -6.16
C ASP A 52 -5.02 5.54 -7.34
N ASP A 53 -4.79 6.83 -7.09
CA ASP A 53 -4.69 7.86 -8.13
C ASP A 53 -3.56 7.55 -9.12
N LEU A 54 -2.39 7.17 -8.62
CA LEU A 54 -1.23 6.84 -9.45
C LEU A 54 -1.48 5.58 -10.28
N ARG A 55 -2.09 4.55 -9.68
CA ARG A 55 -2.52 3.33 -10.38
C ARG A 55 -3.49 3.66 -11.51
N LYS A 56 -4.48 4.51 -11.23
CA LYS A 56 -5.47 4.97 -12.21
C LYS A 56 -4.81 5.72 -13.37
N LYS A 57 -3.93 6.69 -13.08
CA LYS A 57 -3.16 7.41 -14.12
C LYS A 57 -2.40 6.46 -15.04
N ILE A 58 -1.71 5.46 -14.48
CA ILE A 58 -0.94 4.49 -15.27
C ILE A 58 -1.85 3.60 -16.14
N ILE A 59 -3.05 3.26 -15.67
CA ILE A 59 -4.01 2.48 -16.47
C ILE A 59 -4.54 3.33 -17.62
N ASP A 60 -4.98 4.55 -17.33
CA ASP A 60 -5.72 5.43 -18.24
C ASP A 60 -4.83 6.06 -19.30
N ILE A 61 -3.54 6.29 -19.00
CA ILE A 61 -2.63 6.94 -19.93
C ILE A 61 -2.42 6.12 -21.21
N SER A 62 -2.53 6.81 -22.33
CA SER A 62 -2.28 6.26 -23.66
C SER A 62 -0.77 6.14 -23.94
N TYR A 63 -0.41 5.28 -24.89
CA TYR A 63 0.98 5.18 -25.32
C TYR A 63 1.50 6.48 -25.94
N THR A 64 0.66 7.24 -26.64
CA THR A 64 1.04 8.50 -27.27
C THR A 64 1.42 9.55 -26.23
N GLU A 65 0.63 9.70 -25.16
CA GLU A 65 0.94 10.59 -24.04
C GLU A 65 2.16 10.12 -23.26
N TRP A 66 2.28 8.82 -23.02
CA TRP A 66 3.45 8.22 -22.37
C TRP A 66 4.75 8.49 -23.16
N LYS A 67 4.69 8.38 -24.49
CA LYS A 67 5.80 8.70 -25.39
C LYS A 67 6.12 10.19 -25.41
N LYS A 68 5.11 11.08 -25.34
CA LYS A 68 5.32 12.53 -25.19
C LYS A 68 6.05 12.87 -23.88
N MET A 69 5.86 12.08 -22.83
CA MET A 69 6.65 12.15 -21.61
C MET A 69 8.04 11.52 -21.74
N GLY A 70 8.50 11.13 -22.93
CA GLY A 70 9.86 10.65 -23.16
C GLY A 70 10.13 9.21 -22.73
N PHE A 71 9.09 8.41 -22.49
CA PHE A 71 9.25 7.03 -22.03
C PHE A 71 8.93 6.00 -23.12
N SER A 72 9.58 4.83 -23.00
CA SER A 72 9.44 3.73 -23.96
C SER A 72 8.12 2.96 -23.80
N LYS A 73 7.74 2.21 -24.85
CA LYS A 73 6.59 1.28 -24.81
C LYS A 73 6.78 0.17 -23.77
N GLY A 74 8.01 -0.33 -23.63
CA GLY A 74 8.36 -1.37 -22.65
C GLY A 74 8.12 -0.90 -21.22
N THR A 75 8.52 0.34 -20.92
CA THR A 75 8.28 0.97 -19.61
C THR A 75 6.78 1.06 -19.30
N LEU A 76 5.96 1.49 -20.27
CA LEU A 76 4.49 1.54 -20.07
C LEU A 76 3.91 0.14 -19.84
N HIS A 77 4.33 -0.85 -20.64
CA HIS A 77 3.85 -2.22 -20.49
C HIS A 77 4.15 -2.76 -19.09
N TYR A 78 5.39 -2.62 -18.64
CA TYR A 78 5.81 -3.04 -17.31
C TYR A 78 5.00 -2.35 -16.20
N MET A 79 4.77 -1.04 -16.32
CA MET A 79 3.97 -0.31 -15.33
C MET A 79 2.51 -0.77 -15.31
N LYS A 80 1.89 -1.03 -16.47
CA LYS A 80 0.53 -1.59 -16.51
C LYS A 80 0.46 -3.00 -15.91
N GLN A 81 1.50 -3.82 -16.07
CA GLN A 81 1.58 -5.12 -15.39
C GLN A 81 1.67 -4.97 -13.87
N ASN A 82 2.51 -4.04 -13.38
CA ASN A 82 2.64 -3.77 -11.94
C ASN A 82 1.31 -3.31 -11.33
N VAL A 83 0.55 -2.45 -12.02
CA VAL A 83 -0.76 -2.01 -11.54
C VAL A 83 -1.77 -3.15 -11.50
N ARG A 84 -1.76 -4.02 -12.51
CA ARG A 84 -2.63 -5.21 -12.56
C ARG A 84 -2.28 -6.23 -11.50
N SER A 85 -1.03 -6.26 -11.04
CA SER A 85 -0.67 -7.01 -9.86
C SER A 85 -1.19 -6.30 -8.59
N GLU A 86 -1.75 -7.06 -7.66
CA GLU A 86 -2.19 -6.52 -6.37
C GLU A 86 -1.02 -6.10 -5.46
N ASN A 87 0.21 -6.35 -5.91
CA ASN A 87 1.45 -6.02 -5.23
C ASN A 87 1.73 -4.52 -5.25
N THR A 88 2.40 -4.05 -4.20
CA THR A 88 2.95 -2.69 -4.17
C THR A 88 4.12 -2.58 -5.14
N PHE A 89 4.28 -1.42 -5.74
CA PHE A 89 5.42 -1.13 -6.60
C PHE A 89 5.91 0.30 -6.38
N THR A 90 7.18 0.53 -6.68
CA THR A 90 7.77 1.86 -6.68
C THR A 90 7.96 2.34 -8.12
N LEU A 91 7.94 3.66 -8.30
CA LEU A 91 8.30 4.29 -9.56
C LEU A 91 9.65 4.96 -9.43
N ASN A 92 10.38 5.00 -10.53
CA ASN A 92 11.52 5.89 -10.65
C ASN A 92 11.04 7.34 -10.46
N ALA A 93 11.80 8.15 -9.72
CA ALA A 93 11.47 9.54 -9.40
C ALA A 93 11.09 10.35 -10.65
N HIS A 94 11.82 10.17 -11.75
CA HIS A 94 11.57 10.87 -13.01
C HIS A 94 10.24 10.47 -13.67
N VAL A 95 9.82 9.21 -13.54
CA VAL A 95 8.52 8.74 -14.04
C VAL A 95 7.40 9.31 -13.18
N ARG A 96 7.58 9.33 -11.85
CA ARG A 96 6.62 9.89 -10.90
C ARG A 96 6.39 11.37 -11.14
N GLU A 97 7.46 12.17 -11.25
CA GLU A 97 7.37 13.61 -11.47
C GLU A 97 6.57 13.97 -12.74
N ARG A 98 6.83 13.29 -13.86
CA ARG A 98 6.10 13.53 -15.11
C ARG A 98 4.64 13.09 -15.03
N LEU A 99 4.36 11.98 -14.35
CA LEU A 99 2.99 11.51 -14.10
C LEU A 99 2.20 12.42 -13.16
N ASP A 100 2.85 13.03 -12.17
CA ASP A 100 2.22 13.97 -11.25
C ASP A 100 1.83 15.29 -11.94
N GLY A 101 2.52 15.63 -13.04
CA GLY A 101 2.17 16.74 -13.93
C GLY A 101 1.16 16.38 -15.03
N TRP A 102 0.86 15.10 -15.24
CA TRP A 102 -0.09 14.64 -16.24
C TRP A 102 -1.53 14.88 -15.77
N GLY A 103 -2.38 15.45 -16.64
CA GLY A 103 -3.77 15.83 -16.33
C GLY A 103 -3.96 17.21 -15.70
N LYS A 104 -2.92 17.83 -15.10
CA LYS A 104 -3.01 19.18 -14.50
C LYS A 104 -3.08 20.34 -15.49
N LYS A 105 -2.96 20.07 -16.80
CA LYS A 105 -2.97 21.09 -17.87
C LYS A 105 -4.37 21.41 -18.43
N ILE A 106 -5.44 20.85 -17.87
CA ILE A 106 -6.80 21.01 -18.42
C ILE A 106 -7.60 22.12 -17.70
N ASP A 107 -7.19 22.57 -16.51
CA ASP A 107 -7.92 23.57 -15.70
C ASP A 107 -7.40 25.02 -15.83
N VAL A 108 -6.93 25.42 -17.00
CA VAL A 108 -6.71 26.85 -17.30
C VAL A 108 -7.40 27.16 -18.63
N SER A 109 -8.70 27.44 -18.53
CA SER A 109 -9.50 28.11 -19.57
C SER A 109 -9.77 29.54 -19.14
#